data_AF-A0A8C1T3E5-F1
#
_entry.id   AF-A0A8C1T3E5-F1
#
_cell.length_a   1.000
_cell.length_b   1.000
_cell.length_c   1.000
_cell.angle_alpha   90.00
_cell.angle_beta   90.00
_cell.angle_gamma   90.00
#
_symmetry.space_group_name_H-M   'P 1'
#
loop_
_entity.id
_entity.type
_entity.pdbx_description
1 polymer ?
#
loop_
_entity_poly.entity_id
_entity_poly.type
_entity_poly.pdbx_seq_one_letter_code
_entity_poly.pdbx_strand_id
1 'polypeptide(L)'
;MRCVMSLLTITLISSILLSLFPQTPAAYGPLNYACCVKYTRNPLPFGVIKGFIEQSSREVCRIDAIIFFTKNKKKVCASVEDQWVRAALAHLRSKITKLTEKRAPRLTTAAGLKRMIHTTTKTP
;
A
#
# COMPACT_ATOMS: atom_id res chain seq x y z
N MET A 1 28.39 -36.13 -36.58
CA MET A 1 29.00 -35.24 -35.56
C MET A 1 28.40 -33.83 -35.53
N ARG A 2 28.23 -33.15 -36.68
CA ARG A 2 27.65 -31.78 -36.75
C ARG A 2 26.23 -31.69 -36.18
N CYS A 3 25.36 -32.67 -36.45
CA CYS A 3 24.00 -32.70 -35.90
C CYS A 3 23.96 -32.91 -34.39
N VAL A 4 24.88 -33.73 -33.85
CA VAL A 4 24.97 -33.99 -32.39
C VAL A 4 25.42 -32.73 -31.65
N MET A 5 26.41 -32.00 -32.20
CA MET A 5 26.85 -30.73 -31.62
C MET A 5 25.74 -29.67 -31.66
N SER A 6 24.98 -29.60 -32.76
CA SER A 6 23.84 -28.68 -32.91
C SER A 6 22.70 -29.00 -31.94
N LEU A 7 22.42 -30.28 -31.68
CA LEU A 7 21.43 -30.70 -30.69
C LEU A 7 21.86 -30.32 -29.27
N LEU A 8 23.14 -30.50 -28.94
CA LEU A 8 23.72 -30.11 -27.64
C LEU A 8 23.70 -28.59 -27.42
N THR A 9 23.93 -27.79 -28.46
CA THR A 9 23.85 -26.33 -28.32
C THR A 9 22.42 -25.85 -28.08
N ILE A 10 21.43 -26.46 -28.76
CA ILE A 10 20.03 -26.08 -28.61
C ILE A 10 19.52 -26.41 -27.20
N THR A 11 19.90 -27.56 -26.64
CA THR A 11 19.51 -27.95 -25.28
C THR A 11 20.15 -27.06 -24.22
N LEU A 12 21.41 -26.66 -24.40
CA LEU A 12 22.09 -25.74 -23.49
C LEU A 12 21.46 -24.35 -23.51
N ILE A 13 21.16 -23.80 -24.69
CA ILE A 13 20.51 -22.50 -24.83
C ILE A 13 19.11 -22.51 -24.20
N SER A 14 18.32 -23.55 -24.45
CA SER A 14 16.98 -23.71 -23.85
C SER A 14 17.04 -23.77 -22.31
N SER A 15 18.04 -24.48 -21.75
CA SER A 15 18.24 -24.60 -20.31
C SER A 15 18.61 -23.25 -19.66
N ILE A 16 19.49 -22.48 -20.31
CA ILE A 16 19.87 -21.13 -19.85
C ILE A 16 18.67 -20.19 -19.92
N LEU A 17 17.87 -20.24 -20.99
CA LEU A 17 16.70 -19.38 -21.15
C LEU A 17 15.64 -19.65 -20.08
N LEU A 18 15.42 -20.92 -19.71
CA LEU A 18 14.46 -21.30 -18.65
C LEU A 18 14.91 -20.84 -17.26
N SER A 19 16.23 -20.75 -17.02
CA SER A 19 16.80 -20.24 -15.77
C SER A 19 16.74 -18.72 -15.62
N LEU A 20 16.59 -17.99 -16.74
CA LEU A 20 16.46 -16.53 -16.75
C LEU A 20 15.03 -16.04 -16.56
N PHE A 21 14.02 -16.92 -16.65
CA PHE A 21 12.66 -16.56 -16.32
C PHE A 21 12.50 -16.55 -14.80
N PRO A 22 12.33 -15.38 -14.14
CA PRO A 22 12.00 -15.34 -12.74
C PRO A 22 10.63 -15.98 -12.52
N GLN A 23 10.64 -17.22 -12.05
CA GLN A 23 9.45 -17.96 -11.67
C GLN A 23 9.06 -17.53 -10.25
N THR A 24 8.82 -16.23 -10.07
CA THR A 24 8.39 -15.68 -8.80
C THR A 24 6.94 -15.23 -8.90
N PRO A 25 5.96 -16.12 -8.62
CA PRO A 25 4.63 -15.67 -8.26
C PRO A 25 4.62 -14.91 -6.93
N ALA A 26 5.78 -14.65 -6.29
CA ALA A 26 5.88 -13.94 -5.01
C ALA A 26 5.42 -12.46 -5.08
N ALA A 27 5.41 -11.83 -6.26
CA ALA A 27 4.82 -10.50 -6.46
C ALA A 27 3.29 -10.56 -6.66
N TYR A 28 2.77 -11.72 -7.04
CA TYR A 28 1.35 -12.04 -7.21
C TYR A 28 1.00 -13.23 -6.31
N GLY A 29 1.33 -13.14 -5.02
CA GLY A 29 0.59 -13.94 -4.06
C GLY A 29 -0.90 -13.67 -4.32
N PRO A 30 -1.82 -14.63 -4.16
CA PRO A 30 -3.24 -14.35 -4.33
C PRO A 30 -3.60 -13.25 -3.34
N LEU A 31 -3.57 -12.00 -3.77
CA LEU A 31 -4.29 -10.94 -3.14
C LEU A 31 -5.71 -11.30 -3.49
N ASN A 32 -6.26 -12.17 -2.65
CA ASN A 32 -7.66 -12.22 -2.33
C ASN A 32 -8.03 -10.85 -1.73
N TYR A 33 -7.86 -9.77 -2.50
CA TYR A 33 -8.61 -8.55 -2.36
C TYR A 33 -10.02 -8.94 -2.75
N ALA A 34 -10.71 -9.61 -1.82
CA ALA A 34 -12.16 -9.56 -1.83
C ALA A 34 -12.49 -8.07 -1.79
N CYS A 35 -12.85 -7.53 -2.96
CA CYS A 35 -13.24 -6.14 -3.08
C CYS A 35 -14.37 -5.87 -2.08
N CYS A 36 -14.35 -4.70 -1.47
CA CYS A 36 -15.54 -4.19 -0.84
C CYS A 36 -16.64 -4.11 -1.90
N VAL A 37 -17.78 -4.73 -1.62
CA VAL A 37 -18.98 -4.66 -2.45
C VAL A 37 -20.12 -3.93 -1.73
N LYS A 38 -20.00 -3.73 -0.41
CA LYS A 38 -20.96 -3.05 0.46
C LYS A 38 -20.25 -2.35 1.61
N TYR A 39 -20.86 -1.29 2.12
CA TYR A 39 -20.37 -0.56 3.30
C TYR A 39 -21.08 -1.02 4.57
N THR A 40 -20.34 -0.99 5.68
CA THR A 40 -20.88 -1.15 7.03
C THR A 40 -21.43 0.18 7.51
N ARG A 41 -22.69 0.20 7.95
CA ARG A 41 -23.35 1.40 8.48
C ARG A 41 -23.06 1.63 9.97
N ASN A 42 -22.80 0.55 10.71
CA ASN A 42 -22.57 0.62 12.14
C ASN A 42 -21.16 1.16 12.44
N PRO A 43 -21.04 2.24 13.24
CA PRO A 43 -19.75 2.77 13.63
C PRO A 43 -18.89 1.76 14.39
N LEU A 44 -17.60 1.72 14.07
CA LEU A 44 -16.62 0.97 14.84
C LEU A 44 -16.10 1.80 16.03
N PRO A 45 -16.05 1.23 17.24
CA PRO A 45 -15.34 1.87 18.34
C PRO A 45 -13.86 2.09 18.00
N PHE A 46 -13.32 3.29 18.23
CA PHE A 46 -11.93 3.60 17.85
C PHE A 46 -10.90 2.63 18.46
N GLY A 47 -11.15 2.15 19.68
CA GLY A 47 -10.28 1.21 20.36
C GLY A 47 -10.13 -0.16 19.68
N VAL A 48 -11.05 -0.55 18.79
CA VAL A 48 -10.96 -1.82 18.05
C VAL A 48 -10.27 -1.68 16.68
N ILE A 49 -10.10 -0.45 16.19
CA ILE A 49 -9.50 -0.17 14.89
C ILE A 49 -7.97 -0.19 15.03
N LYS A 50 -7.31 -1.07 14.27
CA LYS A 50 -5.84 -1.22 14.23
C LYS A 50 -5.21 -0.35 13.14
N GLY A 51 -5.90 -0.17 12.03
CA GLY A 51 -5.44 0.61 10.88
C GLY A 51 -6.47 0.56 9.76
N PHE A 52 -6.09 1.09 8.59
CA PHE A 52 -6.93 1.10 7.41
C PHE A 52 -6.09 1.03 6.13
N ILE A 53 -6.74 0.66 5.03
CA ILE A 53 -6.26 0.92 3.66
C ILE A 53 -7.39 1.58 2.87
N GLU A 54 -7.00 2.27 1.81
CA GLU A 54 -7.91 2.79 0.79
C GLU A 54 -8.03 1.76 -0.34
N GLN A 55 -9.26 1.54 -0.79
CA GLN A 55 -9.59 0.80 -2.00
C GLN A 55 -10.08 1.81 -3.03
N SER A 56 -9.49 1.77 -4.23
CA SER A 56 -9.86 2.59 -5.37
C SER A 56 -10.83 1.86 -6.30
N SER A 57 -11.82 2.58 -6.82
CA SER A 57 -12.74 2.14 -7.87
C SER A 57 -12.11 2.16 -9.28
N ARG A 58 -10.91 2.73 -9.42
CA ARG A 58 -10.23 2.91 -10.73
C ARG A 58 -9.43 1.69 -11.19
N GLU A 59 -9.28 0.69 -10.33
CA GLU A 59 -8.50 -0.52 -10.61
C GLU A 59 -9.43 -1.72 -10.82
N VAL A 60 -9.23 -2.81 -10.06
CA VAL A 60 -10.00 -4.05 -10.16
C VAL A 60 -11.38 -3.94 -9.50
N CYS A 61 -11.48 -3.15 -8.43
CA CYS A 61 -12.71 -3.02 -7.65
C CYS A 61 -13.63 -1.93 -8.22
N ARG A 62 -14.95 -2.09 -8.04
CA ARG A 62 -15.97 -1.20 -8.63
C ARG A 62 -16.41 -0.04 -7.73
N ILE A 63 -15.97 0.00 -6.48
CA ILE A 63 -16.35 1.05 -5.51
C ILE A 63 -15.12 1.52 -4.73
N ASP A 64 -15.12 2.80 -4.38
CA ASP A 64 -14.14 3.37 -3.45
C ASP A 64 -14.52 2.96 -2.02
N ALA A 65 -13.54 2.57 -1.20
CA ALA A 65 -13.82 2.18 0.17
C ALA A 65 -12.63 2.41 1.10
N ILE A 66 -12.93 2.70 2.36
CA ILE A 66 -11.96 2.57 3.45
C ILE A 66 -12.13 1.18 4.08
N ILE A 67 -11.07 0.39 4.09
CA ILE A 67 -11.05 -0.93 4.70
C ILE A 67 -10.37 -0.84 6.06
N PHE A 68 -11.15 -0.85 7.13
CA PHE A 68 -10.62 -0.89 8.48
C PHE A 68 -10.19 -2.31 8.87
N PHE A 69 -8.99 -2.43 9.42
CA PHE A 69 -8.52 -3.65 10.07
C PHE A 69 -8.82 -3.58 11.55
N THR A 70 -9.56 -4.54 12.06
CA THR A 70 -9.87 -4.63 13.49
C THR A 70 -8.79 -5.44 14.23
N LYS A 71 -8.70 -5.26 15.56
CA LYS A 71 -7.87 -6.11 16.43
C LYS A 71 -8.19 -7.60 16.29
N ASN A 72 -9.44 -7.93 15.98
CA ASN A 72 -9.92 -9.30 15.79
C ASN A 72 -9.67 -9.81 14.36
N LYS A 73 -8.76 -9.19 13.61
CA LYS A 73 -8.36 -9.53 12.23
C LYS A 73 -9.49 -9.46 11.20
N LYS A 74 -10.65 -8.88 11.54
CA LYS A 74 -11.75 -8.62 10.60
C LYS A 74 -11.45 -7.39 9.75
N LYS A 75 -11.80 -7.46 8.46
CA LYS A 75 -11.82 -6.33 7.52
C LYS A 75 -13.23 -5.75 7.48
N VAL A 76 -13.36 -4.44 7.65
CA VAL A 76 -14.66 -3.73 7.63
C VAL A 76 -14.60 -2.64 6.57
N CYS A 77 -15.45 -2.77 5.55
CA CYS A 77 -15.59 -1.79 4.47
C CYS A 77 -16.48 -0.63 4.93
N ALA A 78 -16.08 0.62 4.68
CA ALA A 78 -16.84 1.81 5.01
C ALA A 78 -16.66 2.92 3.97
N SER A 79 -17.64 3.83 3.87
CA SER A 79 -17.58 4.97 2.94
C SER A 79 -16.94 6.19 3.64
N VAL A 80 -16.10 6.95 2.92
CA VAL A 80 -15.54 8.22 3.44
C VAL A 80 -16.62 9.29 3.66
N GLU A 81 -17.80 9.11 3.07
CA GLU A 81 -18.96 9.99 3.23
C GLU A 81 -19.59 9.87 4.62
N ASP A 82 -19.38 8.77 5.33
CA ASP A 82 -19.87 8.57 6.68
C ASP A 82 -19.08 9.41 7.70
N GLN A 83 -19.79 10.14 8.58
CA GLN A 83 -19.16 10.99 9.59
C GLN A 83 -18.26 10.21 10.56
N TRP A 84 -18.69 9.00 10.95
CA TRP A 84 -17.91 8.16 11.87
C TRP A 84 -16.59 7.68 11.25
N VAL A 85 -16.56 7.48 9.93
CA VAL A 85 -15.36 7.08 9.19
C VAL A 85 -14.34 8.21 9.19
N ARG A 86 -14.76 9.44 8.90
CA ARG A 86 -13.90 10.63 8.99
C ARG A 86 -13.35 10.81 10.40
N ALA A 87 -14.18 10.63 11.43
CA ALA A 87 -13.75 10.71 12.82
C ALA A 87 -12.72 9.61 13.18
N ALA A 88 -12.93 8.37 12.71
CA ALA A 88 -11.99 7.27 12.90
C ALA A 88 -10.65 7.54 12.22
N LEU A 89 -10.65 8.04 10.97
CA LEU A 89 -9.44 8.41 10.23
C LEU A 89 -8.68 9.54 10.95
N ALA A 90 -9.37 10.56 11.44
CA ALA A 90 -8.76 11.64 12.22
C ALA A 90 -8.11 11.12 13.52
N HIS A 91 -8.79 10.20 14.21
CA HIS A 91 -8.23 9.55 15.41
C HIS A 91 -6.95 8.77 15.08
N LEU A 92 -6.96 7.97 14.01
CA LEU A 92 -5.78 7.23 13.57
C LEU A 92 -4.63 8.15 13.18
N ARG A 93 -4.90 9.24 12.45
CA ARG A 93 -3.91 10.26 12.10
C ARG A 93 -3.26 10.85 13.35
N SER A 94 -4.06 11.30 14.33
CA SER A 94 -3.55 11.84 15.60
C SER A 94 -2.68 10.82 16.34
N LYS A 95 -3.11 9.56 16.39
CA LYS A 95 -2.35 8.47 17.02
C LYS A 95 -1.00 8.26 16.33
N ILE A 96 -0.97 8.24 14.99
CA ILE A 96 0.27 8.09 14.21
C ILE A 96 1.21 9.28 14.47
N THR A 97 0.72 10.52 14.44
CA THR A 97 1.53 11.71 14.74
C THR A 97 2.19 11.62 16.12
N LYS A 98 1.43 11.28 17.16
CA LYS A 98 1.97 11.11 18.53
C LYS A 98 3.02 10.00 18.62
N LEU A 99 2.84 8.91 17.87
CA LEU A 99 3.82 7.81 17.82
C LEU A 99 5.10 8.25 17.11
N THR A 100 5.00 9.04 16.04
CA THR A 100 6.14 9.60 15.31
C THR A 100 6.91 10.59 16.17
N GLU A 101 6.23 11.48 16.90
CA GLU A 101 6.85 12.44 17.83
C GLU A 101 7.62 11.74 18.97
N LYS A 102 7.06 10.66 19.54
CA LYS A 102 7.74 9.88 20.59
C LYS A 102 8.94 9.09 20.09
N ARG A 103 8.92 8.68 18.81
CA ARG A 103 9.96 7.85 18.21
C ARG A 103 11.07 8.66 17.54
N ALA A 104 10.83 9.92 17.22
CA ALA A 104 11.89 10.83 16.82
C ALA A 104 12.95 10.86 17.95
N PRO A 105 14.23 10.54 17.68
CA PRO A 105 15.28 10.83 18.62
C PRO A 105 15.16 12.31 18.99
N ARG A 106 15.39 12.67 20.26
CA ARG A 106 15.71 14.06 20.60
C ARG A 106 16.96 14.44 19.81
N LEU A 107 16.82 14.91 18.57
CA LEU A 107 17.82 15.76 17.95
C LEU A 107 17.69 17.10 18.65
N THR A 108 18.29 17.17 19.84
CA THR A 108 18.62 18.44 20.47
C THR A 108 19.55 19.21 19.52
N THR A 109 19.14 20.44 19.24
CA THR A 109 19.99 21.61 18.92
C THR A 109 20.95 21.52 17.73
N ALA A 110 20.64 22.25 16.66
CA ALA A 110 21.29 23.52 16.31
C ALA A 110 20.97 23.87 14.84
N ALA A 111 20.78 25.16 14.58
CA ALA A 111 20.80 25.80 13.25
C ALA A 111 19.63 25.51 12.28
N GLY A 112 18.79 26.53 12.11
CA GLY A 112 18.42 27.09 10.81
C GLY A 112 17.94 26.12 9.72
N LEU A 113 16.62 26.12 9.50
CA LEU A 113 16.08 25.84 8.17
C LEU A 113 14.84 26.69 7.88
N LYS A 114 15.06 27.97 7.60
CA LYS A 114 14.25 28.63 6.57
C LYS A 114 14.64 27.97 5.23
N ARG A 115 13.79 27.09 4.70
CA ARG A 115 13.72 26.85 3.24
C ARG A 115 12.52 27.65 2.75
N MET A 116 12.76 28.80 2.11
CA MET A 116 13.04 28.93 0.67
C MET A 116 11.80 28.52 -0.13
N ILE A 117 10.86 29.45 -0.26
CA ILE A 117 9.89 29.45 -1.36
C ILE A 117 10.57 30.25 -2.47
N HIS A 118 11.35 29.56 -3.30
CA HIS A 118 11.63 30.01 -4.65
C HIS A 118 10.69 29.23 -5.56
N THR A 119 9.56 29.83 -5.93
CA THR A 119 8.85 29.46 -7.15
C THR A 119 8.94 30.65 -8.09
N THR A 120 9.96 30.58 -8.94
CA THR A 120 10.05 31.32 -10.19
C THR A 120 8.95 30.80 -11.11
N THR A 121 7.99 31.64 -11.43
CA THR A 121 7.17 31.52 -12.65
C THR A 121 6.87 32.93 -13.13
N LYS A 122 7.63 33.37 -14.14
CA LYS A 122 7.29 34.52 -15.00
C LYS A 122 7.43 34.09 -16.45
N THR A 123 6.31 34.06 -17.14
CA THR A 123 6.14 34.23 -18.60
C THR A 123 4.66 34.59 -18.75
N PRO A 124 4.31 35.58 -19.59
CA PRO A 124 4.46 35.49 -21.04
C PRO A 124 5.63 36.28 -21.62
#